data_AF-A0A072TP10-F1
#
_entry.id   AF-A0A072TP10-F1
#
_cell.length_a   1.000
_cell.length_b   1.000
_cell.length_c   1.000
_cell.angle_alpha   90.00
_cell.angle_beta   90.00
_cell.angle_gamma   90.00
#
_symmetry.space_group_name_H-M   'P 1'
#
loop_
_entity.id
_entity.type
_entity.pdbx_description
1 polymer ?
#
loop_
_entity_poly.entity_id
_entity_poly.type
_entity_poly.pdbx_seq_one_letter_code
_entity_poly.pdbx_strand_id
1 'polypeptide(L)'
;MNCKATRSRKCGCLFKICGYVIKELNAWKLAILNGIHNHEMLSYLDGHLLARRLMEDDKKIVHDLTKSLVKSNNILRNLKGKRESMTNIKPLYNERHKFKKAIRGDMTNM
;
A
#
# COMPACT_ATOMS: atom_id res chain seq x y z
N MET A 1 -15.27 1.71 31.23
CA MET A 1 -14.89 1.29 29.86
C MET A 1 -13.41 1.55 29.65
N ASN A 2 -12.57 0.52 29.53
CA ASN A 2 -11.17 0.69 29.11
C ASN A 2 -11.12 0.71 27.58
N CYS A 3 -10.93 1.90 27.01
CA CYS A 3 -10.99 2.16 25.58
C CYS A 3 -9.59 2.30 24.99
N LYS A 4 -9.25 1.50 23.97
CA LYS A 4 -8.06 1.75 23.14
C LYS A 4 -8.48 2.56 21.92
N ALA A 5 -8.28 3.87 21.97
CA ALA A 5 -8.62 4.77 20.87
C ALA A 5 -7.44 4.94 19.90
N THR A 6 -7.73 4.91 18.60
CA THR A 6 -6.76 5.25 17.55
C THR A 6 -7.09 6.64 16.97
N ARG A 7 -6.06 7.46 16.70
CA ARG A 7 -6.18 8.79 16.10
C ARG A 7 -5.23 8.90 14.91
N SER A 8 -5.67 9.57 13.83
CA SER A 8 -4.78 9.95 12.73
C SER A 8 -3.77 11.00 13.19
N ARG A 9 -2.48 10.77 12.95
CA ARG A 9 -1.40 11.73 13.32
C ARG A 9 -1.24 12.88 12.32
N LYS A 10 -1.84 12.80 11.13
CA LYS A 10 -1.51 13.70 10.01
C LYS A 10 -2.23 15.05 10.01
N CYS A 11 -3.47 15.13 10.51
CA CYS A 11 -4.36 16.27 10.24
C CYS A 11 -4.97 16.91 11.49
N GLY A 12 -4.51 16.52 12.70
CA GLY A 12 -5.08 17.04 13.95
C GLY A 12 -6.56 16.70 14.16
N CYS A 13 -7.16 15.86 13.31
CA CYS A 13 -8.56 15.47 13.39
C CYS A 13 -8.88 14.84 14.74
N LEU A 14 -10.00 15.26 15.35
CA LEU A 14 -10.46 14.76 16.64
C LEU A 14 -11.26 13.47 16.53
N PHE A 15 -11.64 13.07 15.31
CA PHE A 15 -12.26 11.79 15.02
C PHE A 15 -11.42 10.63 15.56
N LYS A 16 -12.07 9.74 16.30
CA LYS A 16 -11.46 8.58 16.96
C LYS A 16 -12.38 7.38 16.85
N ILE A 17 -11.80 6.22 16.60
CA ILE A 17 -12.48 4.94 16.74
C ILE A 17 -11.95 4.27 17.99
N CYS A 18 -12.88 3.89 18.87
CA CYS A 18 -12.62 3.20 20.11
C CYS A 18 -13.05 1.74 20.00
N GLY A 19 -12.10 0.81 20.15
CA GLY A 19 -12.41 -0.60 20.35
C GLY A 19 -12.43 -0.95 21.84
N TYR A 20 -13.45 -1.67 22.28
CA TYR A 20 -13.51 -2.25 23.62
C TYR A 20 -14.13 -3.64 23.59
N VAL A 21 -13.70 -4.47 24.54
CA VAL A 21 -14.17 -5.86 24.69
C VAL A 21 -15.29 -5.89 25.72
N ILE A 22 -16.35 -6.61 25.40
CA ILE A 22 -17.44 -6.96 26.32
C ILE A 22 -17.21 -8.41 26.72
N LYS A 23 -16.71 -8.61 27.94
CA LYS A 23 -16.25 -9.91 28.41
C LYS A 23 -17.39 -10.92 28.53
N GLU A 24 -18.55 -10.45 28.95
CA GLU A 24 -19.77 -11.24 29.18
C GLU A 24 -20.30 -11.86 27.88
N LEU A 25 -20.07 -11.19 26.76
CA LEU A 25 -20.51 -11.61 25.44
C LEU A 25 -19.38 -12.24 24.61
N ASN A 26 -18.17 -12.33 25.17
CA ASN A 26 -16.95 -12.67 24.45
C ASN A 26 -16.82 -11.94 23.09
N ALA A 27 -17.20 -10.67 23.08
CA ALA A 27 -17.36 -9.88 21.86
C ALA A 27 -16.57 -8.57 21.96
N TRP A 28 -16.28 -7.97 20.81
CA TRP A 28 -15.73 -6.62 20.73
C TRP A 28 -16.76 -5.70 20.07
N LYS A 29 -16.80 -4.45 20.55
CA LYS A 29 -17.60 -3.37 19.95
C LYS A 29 -16.70 -2.22 19.56
N LEU A 30 -17.14 -1.50 18.53
CA LEU A 30 -16.56 -0.23 18.12
C LEU A 30 -17.50 0.90 18.51
N ALA A 31 -16.94 1.96 19.07
CA ALA A 31 -17.62 3.24 19.25
C ALA A 31 -16.87 4.32 18.47
N ILE A 32 -17.64 5.17 17.79
CA ILE A 32 -17.12 6.38 17.17
C ILE A 32 -17.13 7.48 18.24
N LEU A 33 -15.97 8.11 18.43
CA LEU A 33 -15.81 9.27 19.30
C LEU A 33 -15.50 10.47 18.40
N ASN A 34 -16.21 11.58 18.62
CA ASN A 34 -16.12 12.81 17.82
C ASN A 34 -16.31 12.52 16.32
N GLY A 35 -17.52 12.07 15.94
CA GLY A 35 -17.87 11.61 14.59
C GLY A 35 -17.83 12.64 13.46
N ILE A 36 -17.22 13.81 13.70
CA ILE A 36 -17.08 14.89 12.72
C ILE A 36 -15.61 14.96 12.30
N HIS A 37 -15.37 14.87 10.99
CA HIS A 37 -14.06 15.13 10.42
C HIS A 37 -13.87 16.63 10.22
N ASN A 38 -12.67 17.15 10.52
CA ASN A 38 -12.29 18.54 10.27
C ASN A 38 -11.62 18.74 8.90
N HIS A 39 -11.73 17.75 8.02
CA HIS A 39 -11.14 17.76 6.69
C HIS A 39 -12.02 16.94 5.75
N GLU A 40 -11.95 17.25 4.47
CA GLU A 40 -12.60 16.45 3.44
C GLU A 40 -11.89 15.09 3.29
N MET A 41 -12.60 14.12 2.70
CA MET A 41 -11.97 12.90 2.25
C MET A 41 -11.09 13.24 1.05
N LEU A 42 -9.77 13.05 1.18
CA LEU A 42 -8.87 13.22 0.05
C LEU A 42 -9.24 12.21 -1.04
N SER A 43 -9.57 12.72 -2.24
CA SER A 43 -9.88 11.91 -3.42
C SER A 43 -8.64 11.19 -3.97
N TYR A 44 -7.45 11.70 -3.65
CA TYR A 44 -6.17 11.17 -4.09
C TYR A 44 -5.38 10.67 -2.87
N LEU A 45 -4.87 9.44 -2.98
CA LEU A 45 -4.11 8.72 -1.93
C LEU A 45 -2.68 9.28 -1.75
N ASP A 46 -2.49 10.59 -1.90
CA ASP A 46 -1.17 11.21 -1.85
C ASP A 46 -0.48 10.97 -0.51
N GLY A 47 0.78 10.56 -0.56
CA GLY A 47 1.52 10.16 0.63
C GLY A 47 0.90 8.98 1.42
N HIS A 48 -0.05 8.24 0.87
CA HIS A 48 -0.53 6.98 1.43
C HIS A 48 0.26 5.80 0.84
N LEU A 49 0.65 4.84 1.69
CA LEU A 49 1.44 3.68 1.25
C LEU A 49 0.74 2.86 0.17
N LEU A 50 -0.60 2.91 0.10
CA LEU A 50 -1.37 2.22 -0.93
C LEU A 50 -1.18 2.82 -2.33
N ALA A 51 -1.11 4.16 -2.47
CA ALA A 51 -0.83 4.80 -3.77
C ALA A 51 0.56 4.45 -4.32
N ARG A 52 1.46 4.01 -3.44
CA ARG A 52 2.84 3.64 -3.80
C ARG A 52 2.95 2.19 -4.30
N ARG A 53 1.89 1.36 -4.19
CA ARG A 53 1.92 -0.03 -4.62
C ARG A 53 1.87 -0.12 -6.15
N LEU A 54 2.54 -1.15 -6.69
CA LEU A 54 2.37 -1.54 -8.09
C LEU A 54 1.03 -2.28 -8.22
N MET A 55 0.18 -1.83 -9.14
CA MET A 55 -1.02 -2.56 -9.52
C MET A 55 -0.63 -3.82 -10.32
N GLU A 56 -1.54 -4.78 -10.45
CA GLU A 56 -1.24 -6.03 -11.18
C GLU A 56 -0.82 -5.78 -12.64
N ASP A 57 -1.41 -4.80 -13.31
CA ASP A 57 -1.00 -4.41 -14.67
C ASP A 57 0.41 -3.81 -14.69
N ASP A 58 0.79 -3.03 -13.67
CA ASP A 58 2.14 -2.46 -13.56
C ASP A 58 3.17 -3.56 -13.30
N LYS A 59 2.82 -4.58 -12.50
CA LYS A 59 3.69 -5.73 -12.26
C LYS A 59 3.98 -6.48 -13.54
N LYS A 60 2.96 -6.74 -14.38
CA LYS A 60 3.14 -7.37 -15.70
C LYS A 60 4.16 -6.61 -16.55
N ILE A 61 4.04 -5.29 -16.62
CA ILE A 61 5.00 -4.42 -17.32
C ILE A 61 6.41 -4.55 -16.72
N VAL A 62 6.53 -4.57 -15.40
CA VAL A 62 7.83 -4.78 -14.73
C VAL A 62 8.44 -6.14 -15.08
N HIS A 63 7.63 -7.20 -15.13
CA HIS A 63 8.09 -8.55 -15.49
C HIS A 63 8.57 -8.61 -16.94
N ASP A 64 7.77 -8.13 -17.90
CA ASP A 64 8.10 -8.16 -19.32
C ASP A 64 9.37 -7.36 -19.62
N LEU A 65 9.45 -6.12 -19.12
CA LEU A 65 10.64 -5.29 -19.30
C LEU A 65 11.85 -5.79 -18.51
N THR A 66 11.64 -6.56 -17.44
CA THR A 66 12.73 -7.27 -16.75
C THR A 66 13.28 -8.42 -17.59
N LYS A 67 12.41 -9.20 -18.27
CA LYS A 67 12.84 -10.24 -19.21
C LYS A 67 13.64 -9.65 -20.37
N SER A 68 13.22 -8.49 -20.88
CA SER A 68 13.94 -7.74 -21.92
C SER A 68 15.17 -6.95 -21.42
N LEU A 69 15.65 -7.22 -20.19
CA LEU A 69 16.86 -6.62 -19.61
C LEU A 69 16.84 -5.08 -19.49
N VAL A 70 15.67 -4.45 -19.53
CA VAL A 70 15.54 -2.99 -19.49
C VAL A 70 15.96 -2.46 -18.11
N LYS A 71 16.66 -1.32 -18.07
CA LYS A 71 17.08 -0.68 -16.81
C LYS A 71 15.88 -0.20 -15.98
N SER A 72 15.95 -0.37 -14.67
CA SER A 72 14.85 -0.02 -13.74
C SER A 72 14.35 1.43 -13.87
N ASN A 73 15.24 2.39 -14.13
CA ASN A 73 14.88 3.79 -14.34
C ASN A 73 13.99 3.99 -15.58
N ASN A 74 14.23 3.24 -16.65
CA ASN A 74 13.44 3.31 -17.87
C ASN A 74 12.06 2.69 -17.68
N ILE A 75 11.99 1.58 -16.94
CA ILE A 75 10.73 0.94 -16.53
C ILE A 75 9.91 1.92 -15.67
N LEU A 76 10.54 2.56 -14.68
CA LEU A 76 9.88 3.56 -13.83
C LEU A 76 9.35 4.74 -14.65
N ARG A 77 10.12 5.25 -15.60
CA ARG A 77 9.67 6.32 -16.51
C ARG A 77 8.45 5.89 -17.33
N ASN A 78 8.43 4.64 -17.82
CA ASN A 78 7.30 4.10 -18.56
C ASN A 78 6.03 4.00 -17.67
N LEU A 79 6.18 3.52 -16.42
CA LEU A 79 5.07 3.43 -15.46
C LEU A 79 4.50 4.81 -15.06
N LYS A 80 5.35 5.84 -14.98
CA LYS A 80 4.92 7.21 -14.68
C LYS A 80 4.29 7.94 -15.87
N GLY A 81 4.59 7.52 -17.11
CA GLY A 81 3.99 8.13 -18.30
C GLY A 81 2.59 7.62 -18.61
N LYS A 82 2.21 6.44 -18.09
CA LYS A 82 0.93 5.79 -18.40
C LYS A 82 -0.23 6.30 -17.55
N ARG A 83 0.06 6.75 -16.32
CA ARG A 83 -0.87 7.25 -15.29
C ARG A 83 -0.07 8.17 -14.37
N GLU A 84 -0.70 9.04 -13.58
CA GLU A 84 -0.07 9.76 -12.45
C GLU A 84 0.35 8.77 -11.33
N SER A 85 1.16 7.77 -11.67
CA SER A 85 1.57 6.73 -10.76
C SER A 85 2.57 7.35 -9.78
N MET A 86 2.17 7.38 -8.53
CA MET A 86 2.97 7.75 -7.36
C MET A 86 4.03 6.68 -7.02
N THR A 87 4.18 5.70 -7.91
CA THR A 87 5.09 4.58 -7.76
C THR A 87 6.51 5.09 -7.66
N ASN A 88 7.14 4.73 -6.55
CA ASN A 88 8.55 5.03 -6.30
C ASN A 88 9.41 3.85 -6.77
N ILE A 89 10.72 4.07 -6.88
CA ILE A 89 11.65 3.07 -7.37
C ILE A 89 11.74 1.80 -6.48
N LYS A 90 11.48 1.93 -5.17
CA LYS A 90 11.59 0.84 -4.20
C LYS A 90 10.63 -0.34 -4.46
N PRO A 91 9.29 -0.12 -4.61
CA PRO A 91 8.36 -1.15 -5.07
C PRO A 91 8.83 -1.90 -6.34
N LEU A 92 9.36 -1.15 -7.31
CA LEU A 92 9.85 -1.71 -8.57
C LEU A 92 11.08 -2.62 -8.37
N TYR A 93 12.05 -2.21 -7.56
CA TYR A 93 13.19 -3.09 -7.22
C TYR A 93 12.74 -4.35 -6.50
N ASN A 94 11.82 -4.23 -5.55
CA ASN A 94 11.31 -5.38 -4.80
C ASN A 94 10.61 -6.38 -5.73
N GLU A 95 9.75 -5.91 -6.62
CA GLU A 95 9.03 -6.78 -7.57
C GLU A 95 9.99 -7.43 -8.56
N ARG A 96 10.93 -6.65 -9.09
CA ARG A 96 11.97 -7.15 -9.98
C ARG A 96 12.84 -8.23 -9.32
N HIS A 97 13.19 -8.04 -8.05
CA HIS A 97 13.94 -9.03 -7.27
C HIS A 97 13.14 -10.31 -7.03
N LYS A 98 11.86 -10.19 -6.64
CA LYS A 98 10.95 -11.34 -6.48
C LYS A 98 10.84 -12.13 -7.77
N PHE A 99 10.64 -11.45 -8.89
CA PHE A 99 10.54 -12.06 -10.20
C PHE A 99 11.82 -12.81 -10.61
N LYS A 100 12.99 -12.18 -10.42
CA LYS A 100 14.28 -12.83 -10.68
C LYS A 100 14.50 -14.05 -9.79
N LYS A 101 14.08 -13.99 -8.53
CA LYS A 101 14.13 -15.15 -7.62
C LYS A 101 13.22 -16.28 -8.10
N ALA A 102 11.99 -15.97 -8.54
CA ALA A 102 11.06 -16.97 -9.06
C ALA A 102 11.65 -17.71 -10.28
N ILE A 103 12.20 -16.97 -11.27
CA ILE A 103 12.83 -17.57 -12.45
C ILE A 103 14.07 -18.42 -12.08
N ARG A 104 14.86 -17.98 -11.09
CA ARG A 104 16.07 -18.71 -10.67
C ARG A 104 15.76 -19.99 -9.86
N GLY A 105 14.67 -19.99 -9.09
CA GLY A 105 14.25 -21.14 -8.30
C GLY A 105 13.86 -22.35 -9.17
N ASP A 106 13.39 -22.11 -10.39
CA ASP A 106 13.08 -23.18 -11.36
C ASP A 106 14.34 -23.82 -11.98
N MET A 107 15.51 -23.17 -11.94
CA MET A 107 16.76 -23.68 -12.54
C MET A 107 17.61 -24.58 -11.62
N THR A 108 17.14 -24.88 -10.41
CA THR A 108 17.89 -25.69 -9.42
C THR A 108 17.48 -27.18 -9.38
N ASN A 109 16.91 -27.70 -10.48
CA ASN A 109 16.73 -29.15 -10.70
C ASN A 109 17.51 -29.59 -11.94
N MET A 110 18.83 -29.75 -11.81
CA MET A 110 19.67 -30.54 -12.72
C MET A 110 20.71 -31.27 -11.90
#